data_AF-A0A1X1TX73-F1
#
_entry.id   AF-A0A1X1TX73-F1
#
_cell.length_a   1.000
_cell.length_b   1.000
_cell.length_c   1.000
_cell.angle_alpha   90.00
_cell.angle_beta   90.00
_cell.angle_gamma   90.00
#
_symmetry.space_group_name_H-M   'P 1'
#
loop_
_entity.id
_entity.type
_entity.pdbx_description
1 polymer ?
#
loop_
_entity_poly.entity_id
_entity_poly.type
_entity_poly.pdbx_seq_one_letter_code
_entity_poly.pdbx_strand_id
1 'polypeptide(L)'
;MSASESLDPAKTSTIASLTKIVERNQVWSRMAAKYGVDNPVPPWQTSLDGICDALDQSACGPETLGFLERRNEEDTLSATVYSELPYPENRLVALAHSLLAHGVIDEAELEERMAAVRARLES
;
A
#
# COMPACT_ATOMS: atom_id res chain seq x y z
N MET A 1 4.57 -3.06 -30.04
CA MET A 1 3.29 -3.54 -29.49
C MET A 1 2.95 -2.62 -28.35
N SER A 2 2.00 -1.72 -28.60
CA SER A 2 1.59 -0.69 -27.65
C SER A 2 0.33 -1.18 -26.94
N ALA A 3 0.39 -1.20 -25.62
CA ALA A 3 -0.77 -0.97 -24.78
C ALA A 3 -0.26 -0.06 -23.66
N SER A 4 -0.32 1.25 -23.90
CA SER A 4 -0.52 2.17 -22.79
C SER A 4 -1.95 1.89 -22.32
N GLU A 5 -2.10 0.91 -21.43
CA GLU A 5 -3.28 0.85 -20.58
C GLU A 5 -3.21 2.07 -19.67
N SER A 6 -3.79 3.16 -20.15
CA SER A 6 -4.16 4.26 -19.31
C SER A 6 -5.05 3.68 -18.22
N LEU A 7 -4.51 3.57 -17.00
CA LEU A 7 -5.28 3.18 -15.82
C LEU A 7 -6.55 4.01 -15.77
N ASP A 8 -7.66 3.35 -15.47
CA ASP A 8 -8.93 4.02 -15.25
C ASP A 8 -8.72 5.16 -14.24
N PRO A 9 -9.17 6.40 -14.53
CA PRO A 9 -8.99 7.53 -13.63
C PRO A 9 -9.64 7.28 -12.25
N ALA A 10 -10.62 6.38 -12.18
CA ALA A 10 -11.20 5.89 -10.93
C ALA A 10 -10.17 5.14 -10.05
N LYS A 11 -9.26 4.36 -10.65
CA LYS A 11 -8.19 3.61 -9.97
C LYS A 11 -6.97 4.45 -9.60
N THR A 12 -6.92 5.72 -10.00
CA THR A 12 -5.88 6.68 -9.60
C THR A 12 -6.42 7.83 -8.76
N SER A 13 -7.70 7.76 -8.40
CA SER A 13 -8.36 8.74 -7.55
C SER A 13 -7.87 8.63 -6.10
N THR A 14 -7.80 9.76 -5.39
CA THR A 14 -7.31 9.75 -4.00
C THR A 14 -8.30 9.08 -3.05
N ILE A 15 -7.81 8.14 -2.23
CA ILE A 15 -8.57 7.48 -1.18
C ILE A 15 -8.33 8.21 0.14
N ALA A 16 -9.41 8.68 0.77
CA ALA A 16 -9.34 9.59 1.92
C ALA A 16 -8.53 9.01 3.10
N SER A 17 -8.74 7.74 3.43
CA SER A 17 -8.03 7.05 4.51
C SER A 17 -6.53 6.94 4.23
N LEU A 18 -6.15 6.64 2.99
CA LEU A 18 -4.75 6.56 2.60
C LEU A 18 -4.10 7.96 2.59
N THR A 19 -4.81 8.99 2.13
CA THR A 19 -4.34 10.38 2.21
C THR A 19 -4.03 10.78 3.66
N LYS A 20 -4.93 10.48 4.61
CA LYS A 20 -4.68 10.74 6.05
C LYS A 20 -3.42 10.00 6.57
N ILE A 21 -3.12 8.81 6.06
CA ILE A 21 -1.91 8.04 6.44
C ILE A 21 -0.66 8.73 5.89
N VAL A 22 -0.68 9.13 4.61
CA VAL A 22 0.43 9.84 3.95
C VAL A 22 0.72 11.17 4.65
N GLU A 23 -0.31 11.97 4.96
CA GLU A 23 -0.18 13.27 5.62
C GLU A 23 0.49 13.21 7.00
N ARG A 24 0.33 12.10 7.73
CA ARG A 24 1.02 11.89 9.02
C ARG A 24 2.53 11.73 8.85
N ASN A 25 3.00 11.46 7.64
CA ASN A 25 4.42 11.40 7.25
C ASN A 25 5.28 10.60 8.24
N GLN A 26 4.80 9.41 8.59
CA GLN A 26 5.48 8.47 9.50
C GLN A 26 6.39 7.51 8.73
N VAL A 27 7.20 8.04 7.82
CA VAL A 27 8.16 7.27 7.02
C VAL A 27 9.26 6.67 7.89
N TRP A 28 9.82 5.53 7.46
CA TRP A 28 10.77 4.74 8.24
C TRP A 28 11.97 5.56 8.70
N SER A 29 12.59 6.33 7.81
CA SER A 29 13.77 7.16 8.17
C SER A 29 13.50 8.08 9.37
N ARG A 30 12.29 8.66 9.44
CA ARG A 30 11.87 9.52 10.55
C ARG A 30 11.58 8.71 11.82
N MET A 31 10.89 7.58 11.69
CA MET A 31 10.55 6.74 12.84
C MET A 31 11.80 6.07 13.43
N ALA A 32 12.70 5.60 12.59
CA ALA A 32 13.99 5.03 12.97
C ALA A 32 14.81 6.03 13.80
N ALA A 33 14.96 7.26 13.29
CA ALA A 33 15.64 8.33 14.01
C ALA A 33 14.94 8.69 15.34
N LYS A 34 13.60 8.75 15.35
CA LYS A 34 12.82 9.04 16.56
C LYS A 34 13.06 8.02 17.67
N TYR A 35 13.16 6.74 17.32
CA TYR A 35 13.27 5.65 18.29
C TYR A 35 14.70 5.12 18.45
N GLY A 36 15.70 5.71 17.79
CA GLY A 36 17.11 5.35 17.93
C GLY A 36 17.43 3.95 17.40
N VAL A 37 16.77 3.52 16.32
CA VAL A 37 17.04 2.22 15.67
C VAL A 37 17.74 2.41 14.33
N ASP A 38 18.68 1.53 14.03
CA ASP A 38 19.57 1.63 12.86
C ASP A 38 19.21 0.63 11.75
N ASN A 39 18.03 0.00 11.80
CA ASN A 39 17.65 -0.94 10.75
C ASN A 39 17.56 -0.20 9.40
N PRO A 40 18.23 -0.73 8.35
CA PRO A 40 18.29 -0.04 7.05
C PRO A 40 16.92 0.05 6.36
N VAL A 41 16.01 -0.85 6.74
CA VAL A 41 14.64 -0.93 6.24
C VAL A 41 13.68 -1.18 7.39
N PRO A 42 12.40 -0.80 7.26
CA PRO A 42 11.43 -1.08 8.31
C PRO A 42 11.27 -2.59 8.53
N PRO A 43 11.16 -3.06 9.79
CA PRO A 43 10.97 -4.48 10.09
C PRO A 43 9.74 -5.11 9.43
N TRP A 44 8.71 -4.31 9.16
CA TRP A 44 7.49 -4.76 8.49
C TRP A 44 7.65 -4.99 6.98
N GLN A 45 8.75 -4.55 6.36
CA GLN A 45 8.96 -4.72 4.91
C GLN A 45 8.93 -6.20 4.51
N THR A 46 9.55 -7.09 5.30
CA THR A 46 9.52 -8.54 5.01
C THR A 46 8.10 -9.10 5.03
N SER A 47 7.22 -8.57 5.90
CA SER A 47 5.81 -8.96 5.89
C SER A 47 5.09 -8.46 4.64
N LEU A 48 5.39 -7.25 4.17
CA LEU A 48 4.87 -6.73 2.90
C LEU A 48 5.33 -7.58 1.71
N ASP A 49 6.61 -7.95 1.67
CA ASP A 49 7.15 -8.82 0.62
C ASP A 49 6.43 -10.17 0.60
N GLY A 50 6.25 -10.79 1.77
CA GLY A 50 5.51 -12.05 1.89
C GLY A 50 4.02 -11.94 1.50
N ILE A 51 3.36 -10.82 1.78
CA ILE A 51 1.99 -10.56 1.33
C ILE A 51 1.94 -10.46 -0.20
N CYS A 52 2.89 -9.74 -0.82
CA CYS A 52 2.95 -9.65 -2.28
C CYS A 52 3.17 -11.02 -2.93
N ASP A 53 4.08 -11.84 -2.39
CA ASP A 53 4.33 -13.20 -2.88
C ASP A 53 3.09 -14.09 -2.75
N ALA A 54 2.34 -13.97 -1.65
CA ALA A 54 1.11 -14.71 -1.43
C ALA A 54 0.00 -14.29 -2.40
N LEU A 55 -0.18 -12.99 -2.64
CA LEU A 55 -1.11 -12.46 -3.63
C LEU A 55 -0.76 -12.93 -5.04
N ASP A 56 0.53 -12.92 -5.37
CA ASP A 56 1.07 -13.35 -6.67
C ASP A 56 0.82 -14.84 -6.96
N GLN A 57 0.79 -15.67 -5.91
CA GLN A 57 0.50 -17.11 -5.99
C GLN A 57 -0.97 -17.44 -5.79
N SER A 58 -1.78 -16.48 -5.34
CA SER A 58 -3.20 -16.72 -5.08
C SER A 58 -3.92 -16.95 -6.40
N ALA A 59 -4.34 -18.19 -6.66
CA ALA A 59 -5.17 -18.55 -7.82
C ALA A 59 -6.63 -18.04 -7.68
N CYS A 60 -6.84 -16.97 -6.91
CA CYS A 60 -8.10 -16.66 -6.25
C CYS A 60 -9.11 -15.98 -7.18
N GLY A 61 -9.74 -16.74 -8.07
CA GLY A 61 -11.04 -16.39 -8.66
C GLY A 61 -11.09 -15.13 -9.54
N PRO A 62 -12.24 -14.87 -10.18
CA PRO A 62 -12.42 -13.76 -11.13
C PRO A 62 -12.41 -12.36 -10.49
N GLU A 63 -12.40 -12.27 -9.15
CA GLU A 63 -12.46 -11.02 -8.37
C GLU A 63 -11.08 -10.53 -7.90
N THR A 64 -10.01 -11.32 -8.09
CA THR A 64 -8.65 -10.94 -7.66
C THR A 64 -7.84 -10.47 -8.86
N LEU A 65 -7.28 -9.26 -8.74
CA LEU A 65 -6.34 -8.66 -9.69
C LEU A 65 -5.29 -9.68 -10.16
N GLY A 66 -5.15 -9.83 -11.48
CA GLY A 66 -4.06 -10.64 -12.03
C GLY A 66 -2.70 -10.09 -11.64
N PHE A 67 -1.73 -10.97 -11.39
CA PHE A 67 -0.35 -10.62 -10.99
C PHE A 67 0.23 -9.42 -11.73
N LEU A 68 0.18 -9.43 -13.07
CA LEU A 68 0.78 -8.41 -13.91
C LEU A 68 0.02 -7.08 -13.82
N GLU A 69 -1.31 -7.15 -13.79
CA GLU A 69 -2.17 -5.96 -13.66
C GLU A 69 -1.92 -5.27 -12.32
N ARG A 70 -1.93 -6.03 -11.21
CA ARG A 70 -1.63 -5.52 -9.87
C ARG A 70 -0.29 -4.81 -9.84
N ARG A 71 0.77 -5.45 -10.36
CA ARG A 71 2.12 -4.86 -10.35
C ARG A 71 2.21 -3.60 -11.21
N ASN A 72 1.62 -3.59 -12.40
CA ASN A 72 1.59 -2.40 -13.26
C ASN A 72 0.83 -1.24 -12.61
N GLU A 73 -0.27 -1.54 -11.92
CA GLU A 73 -1.06 -0.58 -11.17
C GLU A 73 -0.25 0.01 -10.00
N GLU A 74 0.38 -0.85 -9.19
CA GLU A 74 1.23 -0.43 -8.06
C GLU A 74 2.43 0.41 -8.50
N ASP A 75 3.09 0.04 -9.60
CA ASP A 75 4.20 0.80 -10.19
C ASP A 75 3.72 2.19 -10.63
N THR A 76 2.55 2.27 -11.27
CA THR A 76 1.98 3.54 -11.71
C THR A 76 1.59 4.41 -10.52
N LEU A 77 0.90 3.86 -9.52
CA LEU A 77 0.49 4.57 -8.31
C LEU A 77 1.71 5.07 -7.53
N SER A 78 2.76 4.25 -7.40
CA SER A 78 4.01 4.64 -6.76
C SER A 78 4.74 5.75 -7.51
N ALA A 79 4.68 5.76 -8.84
CA ALA A 79 5.29 6.79 -9.68
C ALA A 79 4.46 8.09 -9.78
N THR A 80 3.19 8.06 -9.38
CA THR A 80 2.25 9.18 -9.56
C THR A 80 1.62 9.62 -8.23
N VAL A 81 0.56 8.95 -7.78
CA VAL A 81 -0.23 9.33 -6.59
C VAL A 81 0.62 9.34 -5.32
N TYR A 82 1.59 8.42 -5.21
CA TYR A 82 2.44 8.23 -4.04
C TYR A 82 3.92 8.52 -4.31
N SER A 83 4.23 9.35 -5.31
CA SER A 83 5.62 9.70 -5.70
C SER A 83 6.44 10.32 -4.57
N GLU A 84 5.77 11.01 -3.65
CA GLU A 84 6.43 11.71 -2.53
C GLU A 84 6.76 10.78 -1.35
N LEU A 85 6.28 9.53 -1.35
CA LEU A 85 6.66 8.55 -0.36
C LEU A 85 7.96 7.84 -0.76
N PRO A 86 8.90 7.64 0.17
CA PRO A 86 10.07 6.81 -0.09
C PRO A 86 9.66 5.35 -0.22
N TYR A 87 10.54 4.56 -0.85
CA TYR A 87 10.49 3.11 -0.71
C TYR A 87 10.92 2.72 0.73
N PRO A 88 10.24 1.75 1.39
CA PRO A 88 9.16 0.90 0.88
C PRO A 88 7.72 1.40 1.12
N GLU A 89 7.52 2.57 1.73
CA GLU A 89 6.19 3.09 2.05
C GLU A 89 5.31 3.35 0.83
N ASN A 90 5.87 3.85 -0.28
CA ASN A 90 5.10 4.04 -1.52
C ASN A 90 4.47 2.73 -2.03
N ARG A 91 5.22 1.63 -2.02
CA ARG A 91 4.74 0.30 -2.39
C ARG A 91 3.66 -0.22 -1.46
N LEU A 92 3.82 -0.01 -0.15
CA LEU A 92 2.79 -0.39 0.83
C LEU A 92 1.46 0.32 0.54
N VAL A 93 1.51 1.64 0.34
CA VAL A 93 0.31 2.45 0.14
C VAL A 93 -0.28 2.21 -1.25
N ALA A 94 0.53 1.99 -2.28
CA ALA A 94 0.08 1.60 -3.62
C ALA A 94 -0.65 0.24 -3.61
N LEU A 95 -0.12 -0.78 -2.94
CA LEU A 95 -0.80 -2.07 -2.78
C LEU A 95 -2.14 -1.89 -2.07
N ALA A 96 -2.17 -1.16 -0.94
CA ALA A 96 -3.42 -0.92 -0.21
C ALA A 96 -4.44 -0.18 -1.07
N HIS A 97 -4.01 0.77 -1.91
CA HIS A 97 -4.86 1.46 -2.86
C HIS A 97 -5.48 0.48 -3.86
N SER A 98 -4.68 -0.36 -4.51
CA SER A 98 -5.18 -1.34 -5.48
C SER A 98 -6.18 -2.31 -4.84
N LEU A 99 -5.92 -2.78 -3.62
CA LEU A 99 -6.87 -3.66 -2.92
C LEU A 99 -8.21 -2.96 -2.61
N LEU A 100 -8.20 -1.66 -2.27
CA LEU A 100 -9.42 -0.87 -2.05
C LEU A 100 -10.15 -0.55 -3.36
N ALA A 101 -9.42 -0.13 -4.40
CA ALA A 101 -9.99 0.26 -5.69
C ALA A 101 -10.71 -0.91 -6.39
N HIS A 102 -10.25 -2.14 -6.13
CA HIS A 102 -10.87 -3.37 -6.63
C HIS A 102 -11.83 -4.01 -5.63
N GLY A 103 -12.05 -3.41 -4.46
CA GLY A 103 -13.00 -3.90 -3.45
C GLY A 103 -12.59 -5.20 -2.76
N VAL A 104 -11.30 -5.59 -2.85
CA VAL A 104 -10.75 -6.75 -2.12
C VAL A 104 -10.76 -6.49 -0.62
N ILE A 105 -10.56 -5.24 -0.22
CA ILE A 105 -10.77 -4.75 1.15
C ILE A 105 -11.65 -3.50 1.12
N ASP A 106 -12.36 -3.25 2.22
CA ASP A 106 -13.22 -2.08 2.40
C ASP A 106 -12.50 -0.94 3.16
N GLU A 107 -12.79 0.32 2.80
CA GLU A 107 -12.14 1.48 3.42
C GLU A 107 -12.51 1.64 4.90
N ALA A 108 -13.77 1.39 5.28
CA ALA A 108 -14.20 1.45 6.67
C ALA A 108 -13.60 0.32 7.50
N GLU A 109 -13.47 -0.89 6.94
CA GLU A 109 -12.74 -1.97 7.61
C GLU A 109 -11.27 -1.58 7.81
N LEU A 110 -10.61 -0.98 6.83
CA LEU A 110 -9.23 -0.51 6.98
C LEU A 110 -9.10 0.51 8.11
N GLU A 111 -9.99 1.51 8.18
CA GLU A 111 -9.98 2.51 9.26
C GLU A 111 -10.17 1.85 10.64
N GLU A 112 -11.12 0.91 10.76
CA GLU A 112 -11.38 0.17 11.99
C GLU A 112 -10.15 -0.64 12.43
N ARG A 113 -9.54 -1.40 11.51
CA ARG A 113 -8.33 -2.21 11.80
C ARG A 113 -7.16 -1.34 12.23
N MET A 114 -6.95 -0.20 11.56
CA MET A 114 -5.90 0.75 11.93
C MET A 114 -6.13 1.35 13.31
N ALA A 115 -7.37 1.68 13.67
CA ALA A 115 -7.73 2.17 15.00
C ALA A 115 -7.47 1.11 16.08
N ALA A 116 -7.83 -0.15 15.83
CA ALA A 116 -7.58 -1.27 16.73
C ALA A 116 -6.08 -1.52 16.95
N VAL A 117 -5.27 -1.47 15.88
CA VAL A 117 -3.81 -1.61 15.98
C VAL A 117 -3.22 -0.46 16.82
N ARG A 118 -3.67 0.78 16.60
CA ARG A 118 -3.22 1.93 17.40
C ARG A 118 -3.55 1.74 18.88
N ALA A 119 -4.81 1.40 19.20
CA ALA A 119 -5.24 1.19 20.58
C ALA A 119 -4.38 0.14 21.31
N ARG A 120 -3.97 -0.92 20.61
CA ARG A 120 -3.09 -1.97 21.15
C ARG A 120 -1.64 -1.50 21.36
N LEU A 121 -1.16 -0.54 20.56
CA LEU A 121 0.21 -0.01 20.70
C LEU A 121 0.31 1.10 21.75
N GLU A 122 -0.82 1.73 22.10
CA GLU A 122 -0.91 2.81 23.09
C GLU A 122 -1.31 2.31 24.50
N SER A 123 -1.65 1.02 24.64
CA SER A 123 -1.92 0.36 25.92
C SER A 123 -0.64 -0.13 26.61
#